data_AF-A0A441HDN9-F1
#
_entry.id   AF-A0A441HDN9-F1
#
_cell.length_a   1.000
_cell.length_b   1.000
_cell.length_c   1.000
_cell.angle_alpha   90.00
_cell.angle_beta   90.00
_cell.angle_gamma   90.00
#
_symmetry.space_group_name_H-M   'P 1'
#
loop_
_entity.id
_entity.type
_entity.pdbx_description
1 polymer ?
#
loop_
_entity_poly.entity_id
_entity_poly.type
_entity_poly.pdbx_seq_one_letter_code
_entity_poly.pdbx_strand_id
1 'polypeptide(L)' 'MIKIIWHDGLGMSLYAKRLEKGRFLWPSPADGTVSISPAQLAYMLDGIDWRNPRHTFRPERAG' A
#
# COMPACT_ATOMS: atom_id res chain seq x y z
N MET A 1 -0.67 -3.85 8.91
CA MET A 1 -1.01 -4.81 7.83
C MET A 1 -2.01 -4.13 6.91
N ILE A 2 -1.90 -4.34 5.60
CA ILE A 2 -2.87 -3.88 4.60
C ILE A 2 -3.57 -5.10 3.99
N LYS A 3 -4.84 -4.93 3.62
CA LYS A 3 -5.67 -5.91 2.90
C LYS A 3 -6.28 -5.19 1.71
N ILE A 4 -6.03 -5.69 0.50
CA ILE A 4 -6.58 -5.16 -0.75
C ILE A 4 -7.49 -6.24 -1.31
N ILE A 5 -8.74 -5.87 -1.55
CA ILE A 5 -9.79 -6.76 -2.05
C ILE A 5 -10.23 -6.22 -3.39
N TRP A 6 -10.35 -7.10 -4.38
CA TRP A 6 -10.94 -6.75 -5.67
C TRP A 6 -11.73 -7.92 -6.24
N HIS A 7 -12.67 -7.60 -7.13
CA HIS A 7 -13.44 -8.58 -7.89
C HIS A 7 -13.15 -8.36 -9.37
N ASP A 8 -12.79 -9.43 -10.09
CA ASP A 8 -12.42 -9.37 -11.52
C ASP A 8 -13.56 -9.77 -12.47
N GLY A 9 -14.74 -10.08 -11.92
CA GLY A 9 -15.91 -10.54 -12.64
C GLY A 9 -16.11 -12.06 -12.58
N LEU A 10 -15.06 -12.81 -12.28
CA LEU A 10 -15.10 -14.28 -12.11
C LEU A 10 -15.00 -14.69 -10.64
N GLY A 11 -14.28 -13.91 -9.85
CA GLY A 11 -14.14 -14.16 -8.44
C GLY A 11 -13.54 -12.99 -7.67
N MET A 12 -13.31 -13.24 -6.39
CA MET A 12 -12.74 -12.28 -5.45
C MET A 12 -11.31 -12.67 -5.14
N SER A 13 -10.42 -11.68 -5.19
CA SER A 13 -9.02 -11.82 -4.81
C SER A 13 -8.70 -10.97 -3.59
N LEU A 14 -7.83 -11.49 -2.72
CA LEU A 14 -7.32 -10.80 -1.54
C LEU A 14 -5.79 -10.78 -1.58
N TYR A 15 -5.23 -9.58 -1.52
CA TYR A 15 -3.83 -9.36 -1.24
C TYR A 15 -3.65 -8.87 0.19
N ALA A 16 -2.76 -9.49 0.96
CA ALA A 16 -2.45 -9.08 2.32
C ALA A 16 -0.93 -8.90 2.50
N LYS A 17 -0.51 -7.73 2.99
CA LYS A 17 0.91 -7.44 3.28
C LYS A 17 1.08 -6.88 4.68
N ARG A 18 2.07 -7.38 5.41
CA ARG A 18 2.61 -6.78 6.62
C ARG A 18 3.93 -6.11 6.25
N LEU A 19 4.15 -4.88 6.71
CA LEU A 19 5.45 -4.23 6.58
C LEU A 19 6.40 -4.80 7.64
N GLU A 20 7.63 -5.08 7.24
CA GLU A 20 8.71 -5.43 8.16
C GLU A 20 9.10 -4.23 9.03
N LYS A 21 9.05 -3.02 8.47
CA LYS A 21 9.37 -1.76 9.15
C LYS A 21 8.48 -0.63 8.67
N GLY A 22 8.15 0.29 9.57
CA GLY A 22 7.31 1.45 9.27
C GLY A 22 5.81 1.20 9.44
N ARG A 23 4.99 2.07 8.87
CA ARG A 23 3.52 2.01 8.94
C ARG A 23 2.93 2.36 7.59
N PHE A 24 1.75 1.81 7.31
CA PHE A 24 0.96 2.26 6.17
C PHE A 24 0.42 3.67 6.44
N LEU A 25 0.78 4.62 5.59
CA LEU A 25 0.25 5.97 5.64
C LEU A 25 -0.97 6.06 4.73
N TRP A 26 -2.14 5.79 5.29
CA TRP A 26 -3.39 6.09 4.61
C TRP A 26 -3.70 7.59 4.76
N PRO A 27 -4.21 8.27 3.72
CA PRO A 27 -4.71 9.63 3.89
C PRO A 27 -5.81 9.64 4.96
N SER A 28 -5.93 10.74 5.70
CA SER A 28 -7.02 10.91 6.66
C SER A 28 -8.35 10.71 5.92
N PRO A 29 -9.27 9.87 6.42
CA PRO A 29 -10.50 9.51 5.72
C PRO A 29 -11.54 10.65 5.70
N ALA A 30 -11.12 11.91 5.85
CA ALA A 30 -11.99 13.08 5.90
C ALA A 30 -12.96 13.15 4.72
N ASP A 31 -12.59 12.60 3.55
CA ASP A 31 -13.36 12.69 2.30
C ASP A 31 -13.72 11.32 1.67
N GLY A 32 -13.56 10.20 2.39
CA GLY A 32 -13.91 8.88 1.87
C GLY A 32 -12.83 8.23 0.99
N THR A 33 -13.13 7.96 -0.29
CA THR A 33 -12.25 7.18 -1.20
C THR A 33 -11.16 8.06 -1.82
N VAL A 34 -9.93 7.53 -1.93
CA VAL A 34 -8.82 8.21 -2.60
C VAL A 34 -8.36 7.40 -3.81
N SER A 35 -8.27 8.06 -4.95
CA SER A 35 -7.60 7.51 -6.14
C SER A 35 -6.10 7.52 -5.92
N ILE A 36 -5.46 6.36 -6.09
CA ILE A 36 -4.01 6.20 -6.05
C ILE A 36 -3.53 5.62 -7.38
N SER A 37 -2.37 6.07 -7.86
CA SER A 37 -1.71 5.47 -9.02
C SER A 37 -1.04 4.14 -8.64
N PRO A 38 -0.70 3.28 -9.63
CA PRO A 38 0.06 2.06 -9.38
C PRO A 38 1.40 2.32 -8.67
N ALA A 39 2.07 3.43 -8.98
CA ALA A 39 3.31 3.83 -8.33
C ALA A 39 3.10 4.21 -6.86
N GLN A 40 2.02 4.95 -6.56
CA GLN A 40 1.66 5.31 -5.19
C GLN A 40 1.30 4.09 -4.35
N LEU A 41 0.60 3.11 -4.95
CA LEU A 41 0.36 1.82 -4.31
C LEU A 41 1.68 1.11 -3.99
N ALA A 42 2.63 1.05 -4.94
CA ALA A 42 3.93 0.43 -4.70
C ALA A 42 4.68 1.10 -3.53
N TYR A 43 4.72 2.44 -3.48
CA TYR A 43 5.32 3.16 -2.35
C TYR A 43 4.68 2.80 -1.01
N MET A 44 3.36 2.75 -0.96
CA MET A 44 2.65 2.36 0.26
C MET A 44 2.94 0.91 0.66
N LEU A 45 3.04 -0.01 -0.30
CA LEU A 45 3.43 -1.40 -0.05
C LEU A 45 4.87 -1.51 0.47
N ASP A 46 5.74 -0.56 0.16
CA ASP A 46 7.12 -0.50 0.68
C ASP A 46 7.25 0.37 1.94
N GLY A 47 6.14 0.87 2.48
CA GLY A 47 6.11 1.68 3.70
C GLY A 47 6.59 3.12 3.52
N ILE A 48 6.63 3.61 2.28
CA ILE A 48 7.01 4.98 1.91
C ILE A 48 5.78 5.88 1.93
N ASP A 49 5.93 7.14 2.35
CA ASP A 49 4.84 8.13 2.19
C ASP A 49 4.58 8.37 0.70
N TRP A 50 3.47 7.83 0.21
CA TRP A 50 3.08 7.91 -1.20
C TRP A 50 2.72 9.35 -1.66
N ARG A 51 2.52 10.29 -0.72
CA ARG A 51 2.27 11.71 -1.01
C ARG A 51 3.56 12.51 -1.17
N ASN A 52 4.65 12.03 -0.57
CA ASN A 52 5.97 12.64 -0.65
C ASN A 52 7.05 11.55 -0.60
N PRO A 53 7.27 10.83 -1.72
CA PRO A 53 8.04 9.60 -1.71
C PRO A 53 9.52 9.86 -1.41
N ARG A 54 9.96 9.37 -0.25
CA ARG A 54 11.37 9.33 0.17
C ARG A 54 11.69 7.93 0.67
N HIS A 55 12.61 7.24 -0.01
CA HIS A 55 13.12 5.96 0.47
C HIS A 55 13.97 6.20 1.73
N THR A 56 13.52 5.69 2.86
CA THR A 56 14.27 5.76 4.13
C THR A 56 14.79 4.40 4.57
N PHE A 57 14.51 3.35 3.80
CA PHE A 57 14.84 1.97 4.14
C PHE A 57 14.93 1.11 2.87
N ARG A 58 15.76 0.06 2.92
CA ARG A 58 15.89 -0.97 1.90
C ARG A 58 15.59 -2.32 2.55
N PRO A 59 14.67 -3.14 2.00
CA PRO A 59 14.33 -4.42 2.61
C PRO A 59 15.52 -5.38 2.59
N GLU A 60 15.69 -6.13 3.68
CA GLU A 60 16.75 -7.12 3.84
C GLU A 60 16.47 -8.41 3.08
N ARG A 61 15.19 -8.66 2.73
CA ARG A 61 14.75 -9.81 1.95
C ARG A 61 13.71 -9.38 0.93
N ALA A 62 13.92 -9.76 -0.33
CA ALA A 62 12.85 -9.83 -1.31
C ALA A 62 12.18 -11.21 -1.14
N GLY A 63 10.85 -11.24 -1.15
CA GLY A 63 10.07 -12.48 -1.05
C GLY A 63 10.36 -13.44 -2.20
#